data_AF-A0A382NVL0-F1
#
_entry.id   AF-A0A382NVL0-F1
#
_cell.length_a   1.000
_cell.length_b   1.000
_cell.length_c   1.000
_cell.angle_alpha   90.00
_cell.angle_beta   90.00
_cell.angle_gamma   90.00
#
_symmetry.space_group_name_H-M   'P 1'
#
loop_
_entity.id
_entity.type
_entity.pdbx_description
1 polymer ?
#
loop_
_entity_poly.entity_id
_entity_poly.type
_entity_poly.pdbx_seq_one_letter_code
_entity_poly.pdbx_strand_id
1 'polypeptide(L)'
;MSLATLKKQNSLDKLLGAVKSENEPTEKKSYVDERIWKPVLDKSGNGYAVIRFLPSVKDEELPWAKLWSHAFQGPTGQWYIENSLTTIGQKDPVSELNTAYWNSGIESDKEIARKQKRKLQYYSNIYVVSDPVHPENEGKVFLFRFGKKIFDKIMEAMQPAFEDEVAINPFDFWKGANFKLKIRKVDGYWNYDKSEFETSSVLFDDDDKLEEVWG
;
A
#
# COMPACT_ATOMS: atom_id res chain seq x y z
N MET A 1 13.88 -35.71 37.68
CA MET A 1 13.23 -34.56 38.34
C MET A 1 12.61 -35.05 39.65
N SER A 2 12.99 -34.53 40.81
CA SER A 2 12.48 -35.02 42.11
C SER A 2 11.37 -34.11 42.66
N LEU A 3 10.49 -34.65 43.50
CA LEU A 3 9.42 -33.92 44.20
C LEU A 3 9.93 -32.73 45.04
N ALA A 4 11.19 -32.77 45.48
CA ALA A 4 11.85 -31.67 46.17
C ALA A 4 12.17 -30.49 45.24
N THR A 5 12.43 -30.75 43.95
CA THR A 5 12.64 -29.72 42.92
C THR A 5 11.33 -28.97 42.60
N LEU A 6 10.20 -29.68 42.57
CA LEU A 6 8.86 -29.10 42.39
C LEU A 6 8.43 -28.20 43.56
N LYS A 7 8.76 -28.58 44.81
CA LYS A 7 8.47 -27.73 46.00
C LYS A 7 9.27 -26.43 46.05
N LYS A 8 10.49 -26.39 45.48
CA LYS A 8 11.32 -25.17 45.39
C LYS A 8 10.96 -24.26 44.21
N GLN A 9 10.19 -24.76 43.23
CA GLN A 9 9.73 -23.99 42.07
C GLN A 9 8.40 -23.25 42.31
N ASN A 10 7.98 -23.10 43.56
CA ASN A 10 6.76 -22.37 43.91
C ASN A 10 7.02 -20.85 44.01
N SER A 11 7.67 -20.26 43.00
CA SER A 11 7.79 -18.81 42.92
C SER A 11 6.49 -18.24 42.38
N LEU A 12 5.51 -18.16 43.27
CA LEU A 12 4.24 -17.47 43.06
C LEU A 12 4.49 -16.05 42.50
N ASP A 13 5.61 -15.42 42.88
CA ASP A 13 6.10 -14.16 42.32
C ASP A 13 6.48 -14.21 40.83
N LYS A 14 7.04 -15.32 40.31
CA LYS A 14 7.25 -15.47 38.85
C LYS A 14 5.94 -15.64 38.11
N LEU A 15 4.99 -16.38 38.69
CA LEU A 15 3.68 -16.60 38.08
C LEU A 15 2.87 -15.29 38.10
N LEU A 16 2.87 -14.56 39.22
CA LEU A 16 2.27 -13.24 39.34
C LEU A 16 2.98 -12.20 38.47
N GLY A 17 4.30 -12.29 38.32
CA GLY A 17 5.08 -11.45 37.42
C GLY A 17 4.72 -11.69 35.95
N ALA A 18 4.59 -12.95 35.54
CA ALA A 18 4.15 -13.32 34.20
C ALA A 18 2.71 -12.83 33.90
N VAL A 19 1.79 -13.01 34.86
CA VAL A 19 0.41 -12.51 34.74
C VAL A 19 0.35 -10.98 34.71
N LYS A 20 1.25 -10.28 35.43
CA LYS A 20 1.36 -8.82 35.32
C LYS A 20 1.89 -8.38 33.96
N SER A 21 2.93 -9.02 33.43
CA SER A 21 3.47 -8.70 32.11
C SER A 21 2.50 -9.01 30.97
N GLU A 22 1.63 -10.03 31.12
CA GLU A 22 0.57 -10.31 30.14
C GLU A 22 -0.60 -9.32 30.22
N ASN A 23 -0.82 -8.70 31.39
CA ASN A 23 -1.89 -7.73 31.62
C ASN A 23 -1.44 -6.27 31.49
N GLU A 24 -0.16 -6.01 31.19
CA GLU A 24 0.29 -4.66 30.84
C GLU A 24 -0.36 -4.23 29.52
N PRO A 25 -0.96 -3.03 29.45
CA PRO A 25 -1.54 -2.54 28.21
C PRO A 25 -0.43 -2.45 27.16
N THR A 26 -0.55 -3.28 26.13
CA THR A 26 0.39 -3.31 25.01
C THR A 26 0.42 -1.91 24.40
N GLU A 27 1.58 -1.26 24.44
CA GLU A 27 1.76 0.04 23.77
C GLU A 27 1.30 -0.09 22.32
N LYS A 28 0.44 0.83 21.88
CA LYS A 28 0.04 0.95 20.47
C LYS A 28 1.26 1.37 19.67
N LYS A 29 2.08 0.40 19.25
CA LYS A 29 3.18 0.64 18.32
C LYS A 29 2.60 1.15 17.00
N SER A 30 2.84 2.42 16.71
CA SER A 30 2.55 3.03 15.42
C SER A 30 3.62 2.57 14.43
N TYR A 31 3.30 1.57 13.61
CA TYR A 31 4.17 1.08 12.52
C TYR A 31 4.04 1.99 11.30
N VAL A 32 4.43 3.26 11.42
CA VAL A 32 4.52 4.15 10.25
C VAL A 32 5.81 3.81 9.51
N ASP A 33 5.69 3.33 8.27
CA ASP A 33 6.82 3.14 7.37
C ASP A 33 7.15 4.49 6.72
N GLU A 34 8.26 5.09 7.12
CA GLU A 34 8.73 6.41 6.66
C GLU A 34 9.12 6.40 5.18
N ARG A 35 9.35 5.22 4.59
CA ARG A 35 9.66 5.10 3.15
C ARG A 35 8.43 5.30 2.27
N ILE A 36 7.22 5.19 2.84
CA ILE A 36 5.98 5.27 2.08
C ILE A 36 5.47 6.71 2.07
N TRP A 37 5.56 7.34 0.91
CA TRP A 37 4.90 8.62 0.68
C TRP A 37 3.39 8.44 0.57
N LYS A 38 2.64 9.38 1.15
CA LYS A 38 1.18 9.40 1.10
C LYS A 38 0.72 10.81 0.76
N PRO A 39 -0.22 10.96 -0.20
CA PRO A 39 -0.79 12.26 -0.48
C PRO A 39 -1.63 12.73 0.70
N VAL A 40 -1.50 14.01 1.03
CA VAL A 40 -2.26 14.66 2.09
C VAL A 40 -3.36 15.53 1.47
N LEU A 41 -4.54 15.51 2.09
CA LEU A 41 -5.67 16.34 1.67
C LEU A 41 -5.61 17.68 2.38
N ASP A 42 -5.96 18.74 1.65
CA ASP A 42 -6.22 20.05 2.21
C ASP A 42 -7.49 20.06 3.09
N LYS A 43 -7.75 21.19 3.73
CA LYS A 43 -8.94 21.40 4.59
C LYS A 43 -10.26 21.23 3.83
N SER A 44 -10.25 21.34 2.52
CA SER A 44 -11.42 21.19 1.64
C SER A 44 -11.61 19.74 1.17
N GLY A 45 -10.73 18.82 1.58
CA GLY A 45 -10.76 17.41 1.18
C GLY A 45 -10.24 17.15 -0.24
N ASN A 46 -9.46 18.09 -0.80
CA ASN A 46 -8.77 17.92 -2.07
C ASN A 46 -7.28 17.67 -1.85
N GLY A 47 -6.69 16.80 -2.64
CA GLY A 47 -5.25 16.56 -2.64
C GLY A 47 -4.67 16.88 -4.01
N TYR A 48 -3.47 17.45 -4.03
CA TYR A 48 -2.72 17.69 -5.26
C TYR A 48 -1.25 17.43 -5.02
N ALA A 49 -0.64 16.64 -5.89
CA ALA A 49 0.80 16.44 -5.96
C ALA A 49 1.19 16.09 -7.40
N VAL A 50 2.44 16.34 -7.75
CA VAL A 50 3.04 15.90 -9.01
C VAL A 50 4.14 14.91 -8.66
N ILE A 51 4.03 13.69 -9.18
CA ILE A 51 4.98 12.61 -8.92
C ILE A 51 5.46 12.03 -10.23
N ARG A 52 6.67 11.47 -10.27
CA ARG A 52 7.21 10.74 -11.42
C ARG A 52 7.39 9.29 -11.01
N PHE A 53 6.79 8.37 -11.76
CA PHE A 53 7.06 6.94 -11.56
C PHE A 53 8.47 6.60 -12.03
N LEU A 54 9.17 5.79 -11.26
CA LEU A 54 10.56 5.43 -11.51
C LEU A 54 10.66 4.01 -12.07
N PRO A 55 11.68 3.72 -12.90
CA PRO A 55 11.91 2.38 -13.43
C PRO A 55 12.21 1.38 -12.31
N SER A 56 12.26 0.09 -12.67
CA SER A 56 12.63 -0.95 -11.74
C SER A 56 14.06 -0.72 -11.22
N VAL A 57 14.27 -1.07 -9.96
CA VAL A 57 15.59 -1.10 -9.36
C VAL A 57 16.34 -2.34 -9.85
N LYS A 58 17.66 -2.37 -9.61
CA LYS A 58 18.49 -3.52 -9.94
C LYS A 58 17.88 -4.81 -9.36
N ASP A 59 17.86 -5.86 -10.19
CA ASP A 59 17.32 -7.19 -9.87
C ASP A 59 15.78 -7.31 -9.81
N GLU A 60 15.03 -6.23 -10.08
CA GLU A 60 13.57 -6.29 -10.25
C GLU A 60 13.15 -6.23 -11.73
N GLU A 61 12.26 -7.14 -12.14
CA GLU A 61 11.77 -7.18 -13.53
C GLU A 61 10.69 -6.14 -13.83
N LEU A 62 9.89 -5.77 -12.82
CA LEU A 62 8.75 -4.87 -12.96
C LEU A 62 8.95 -3.61 -12.12
N PRO A 63 8.56 -2.43 -12.61
CA PRO A 63 8.64 -1.18 -11.83
C PRO A 63 7.49 -1.04 -10.81
N TRP A 64 6.75 -2.12 -10.57
CA TRP A 64 5.75 -2.19 -9.52
C TRP A 64 5.70 -3.57 -8.87
N ALA A 65 5.37 -3.58 -7.57
CA ALA A 65 5.01 -4.77 -6.83
C ALA A 65 3.49 -4.84 -6.65
N LYS A 66 2.89 -5.99 -6.97
CA LYS A 66 1.48 -6.27 -6.74
C LYS A 66 1.30 -6.98 -5.39
N LEU A 67 0.40 -6.49 -4.55
CA LEU A 67 0.12 -7.05 -3.24
C LEU A 67 -1.39 -7.16 -2.99
N TRP A 68 -1.83 -8.33 -2.52
CA TRP A 68 -3.15 -8.50 -1.94
C TRP A 68 -3.04 -8.47 -0.42
N SER A 69 -3.96 -7.76 0.24
CA SER A 69 -4.02 -7.73 1.71
C SER A 69 -5.46 -7.75 2.22
N HIS A 70 -5.64 -8.26 3.44
CA HIS A 70 -6.88 -8.21 4.19
C HIS A 70 -6.78 -7.11 5.24
N ALA A 71 -7.87 -6.37 5.44
CA ALA A 71 -7.95 -5.33 6.46
C ALA A 71 -9.41 -5.19 6.91
N PHE A 72 -9.76 -5.90 7.98
CA PHE A 72 -11.12 -5.94 8.53
C PHE A 72 -11.12 -6.10 10.05
N GLN A 73 -12.24 -5.75 10.68
CA GLN A 73 -12.44 -5.94 12.11
C GLN A 73 -13.21 -7.25 12.34
N GLY A 74 -12.67 -8.13 13.18
CA GLY A 74 -13.30 -9.39 13.57
C GLY A 74 -14.42 -9.20 14.60
N PRO A 75 -15.14 -10.28 14.96
CA PRO A 75 -16.28 -10.23 15.88
C PRO A 75 -15.93 -9.71 17.29
N THR A 76 -14.69 -9.88 17.71
CA THR A 76 -14.16 -9.38 18.99
C THR A 76 -13.83 -7.89 18.98
N GLY A 77 -14.03 -7.20 17.84
CA GLY A 77 -13.60 -5.82 17.66
C GLY A 77 -12.10 -5.67 17.37
N GLN A 78 -11.34 -6.75 17.28
CA GLN A 78 -9.92 -6.69 16.93
C GLN A 78 -9.71 -6.59 15.41
N TRP A 79 -8.66 -5.90 14.99
CA TRP A 79 -8.32 -5.75 13.57
C TRP A 79 -7.44 -6.91 13.09
N TYR A 80 -7.77 -7.43 11.92
CA TYR A 80 -6.90 -8.30 11.13
C TYR A 80 -6.41 -7.51 9.93
N ILE A 81 -5.10 -7.20 9.90
CA ILE A 81 -4.44 -6.44 8.83
C ILE A 81 -3.21 -7.22 8.40
N GLU A 82 -3.35 -8.04 7.35
CA GLU A 82 -2.29 -8.95 6.93
C GLU A 82 -2.22 -9.08 5.41
N ASN A 83 -1.05 -9.47 4.92
CA ASN A 83 -0.85 -9.78 3.51
C ASN A 83 -1.48 -11.12 3.14
N SER A 84 -2.06 -11.20 1.95
CA SER A 84 -2.68 -12.42 1.45
C SER A 84 -1.67 -13.29 0.72
N LEU A 85 -1.68 -14.58 1.03
CA LEU A 85 -0.86 -15.60 0.35
C LEU A 85 -1.18 -15.73 -1.15
N THR A 86 -2.37 -15.27 -1.55
CA THR A 86 -2.75 -15.22 -2.97
C THR A 86 -1.88 -14.29 -3.81
N THR A 87 -1.13 -13.37 -3.18
CA THR A 87 -0.11 -12.55 -3.85
C THR A 87 0.94 -13.39 -4.55
N ILE A 88 1.36 -14.48 -3.92
CA ILE A 88 2.36 -15.43 -4.43
C ILE A 88 1.72 -16.69 -5.03
N GLY A 89 0.43 -16.62 -5.39
CA GLY A 89 -0.31 -17.73 -5.99
C GLY A 89 -0.63 -18.89 -5.04
N GLN A 90 -0.42 -18.71 -3.73
CA GLN A 90 -0.73 -19.74 -2.73
C GLN A 90 -2.17 -19.63 -2.22
N LYS A 91 -2.63 -20.70 -1.57
CA LYS A 91 -3.93 -20.75 -0.90
C LYS A 91 -3.89 -19.90 0.37
N ASP A 92 -4.89 -19.07 0.52
CA ASP A 92 -5.00 -18.11 1.61
C ASP A 92 -6.19 -18.49 2.51
N PRO A 93 -5.97 -18.75 3.81
CA PRO A 93 -7.03 -19.22 4.70
C PRO A 93 -8.24 -18.29 4.77
N VAL A 94 -8.02 -16.96 4.75
CA VAL A 94 -9.11 -15.98 4.79
C VAL A 94 -9.91 -16.01 3.50
N SER A 95 -9.24 -16.18 2.36
CA SER A 95 -9.89 -16.30 1.05
C SER A 95 -10.69 -17.60 0.90
N GLU A 96 -10.18 -18.72 1.43
CA GLU A 96 -10.91 -19.99 1.47
C GLU A 96 -12.16 -19.89 2.37
N LEU A 97 -12.00 -19.30 3.56
CA LEU A 97 -13.12 -19.04 4.48
C LEU A 97 -14.19 -18.15 3.83
N ASN A 98 -13.78 -17.05 3.17
CA ASN A 98 -14.69 -16.17 2.46
C ASN A 98 -15.44 -16.87 1.33
N THR A 99 -14.80 -17.82 0.66
CA THR A 99 -15.45 -18.62 -0.39
C THR A 99 -16.53 -19.52 0.21
N ALA A 100 -16.26 -20.13 1.37
CA ALA A 100 -17.27 -20.92 2.10
C ALA A 100 -18.47 -20.05 2.54
N TYR A 101 -18.21 -18.86 3.09
CA TYR A 101 -19.27 -17.90 3.44
C TYR A 101 -20.08 -17.42 2.24
N TRP A 102 -19.43 -17.16 1.12
CA TRP A 102 -20.13 -16.75 -0.09
C TRP A 102 -21.05 -17.86 -0.63
N ASN A 103 -20.55 -19.09 -0.61
CA ASN A 103 -21.24 -20.27 -1.14
C ASN A 103 -22.32 -20.83 -0.20
N SER A 104 -22.36 -20.41 1.08
CA SER A 104 -23.43 -20.79 1.99
C SER A 104 -24.80 -20.27 1.53
N GLY A 105 -24.81 -19.21 0.71
CA GLY A 105 -26.02 -18.58 0.19
C GLY A 105 -26.72 -17.65 1.18
N ILE A 106 -26.30 -17.65 2.45
CA ILE A 106 -26.87 -16.84 3.53
C ILE A 106 -26.35 -15.40 3.42
N GLU A 107 -27.23 -14.41 3.48
CA GLU A 107 -26.85 -13.00 3.27
C GLU A 107 -25.92 -12.47 4.37
N SER A 108 -26.10 -12.92 5.63
CA SER A 108 -25.19 -12.57 6.72
C SER A 108 -23.75 -13.04 6.48
N ASP A 109 -23.58 -14.21 5.88
CA ASP A 109 -22.26 -14.77 5.57
C ASP A 109 -21.63 -14.01 4.40
N LYS A 110 -22.42 -13.66 3.38
CA LYS A 110 -21.95 -12.81 2.28
C LYS A 110 -21.51 -11.44 2.77
N GLU A 111 -22.19 -10.85 3.74
CA GLU A 111 -21.77 -9.60 4.38
C GLU A 111 -20.41 -9.73 5.08
N ILE A 112 -20.17 -10.85 5.77
CA ILE A 112 -18.85 -11.15 6.36
C ILE A 112 -17.80 -11.25 5.26
N ALA A 113 -18.06 -12.01 4.20
CA ALA A 113 -17.14 -12.17 3.08
C ALA A 113 -16.83 -10.84 2.37
N ARG A 114 -17.83 -9.96 2.21
CA ARG A 114 -17.64 -8.60 1.64
C ARG A 114 -16.71 -7.75 2.52
N LYS A 115 -16.88 -7.79 3.84
CA LYS A 115 -16.04 -7.05 4.79
C LYS A 115 -14.60 -7.58 4.84
N GLN A 116 -14.43 -8.89 4.74
CA GLN A 116 -13.14 -9.57 4.78
C GLN A 116 -12.42 -9.62 3.43
N LYS A 117 -13.07 -9.15 2.35
CA LYS A 117 -12.53 -9.18 0.99
C LYS A 117 -11.14 -8.57 0.91
N ARG A 118 -10.22 -9.28 0.25
CA ARG A 118 -8.88 -8.79 -0.04
C ARG A 118 -8.90 -7.51 -0.89
N LYS A 119 -7.95 -6.63 -0.63
CA LYS A 119 -7.74 -5.36 -1.32
C LYS A 119 -6.49 -5.45 -2.17
N LEU A 120 -6.60 -5.04 -3.42
CA LEU A 120 -5.48 -4.97 -4.35
C LEU A 120 -4.71 -3.68 -4.13
N GLN A 121 -3.41 -3.80 -3.95
CA GLN A 121 -2.49 -2.67 -3.81
C GLN A 121 -1.31 -2.88 -4.74
N TYR A 122 -0.81 -1.76 -5.25
CA TYR A 122 0.40 -1.68 -6.04
C TYR A 122 1.37 -0.76 -5.33
N TYR A 123 2.65 -1.05 -5.47
CA TYR A 123 3.75 -0.25 -4.94
C TYR A 123 4.72 0.04 -6.06
N SER A 124 5.12 1.30 -6.21
CA SER A 124 6.19 1.70 -7.14
C SER A 124 7.09 2.72 -6.47
N ASN A 125 8.34 2.76 -6.89
CA ASN A 125 9.23 3.88 -6.57
C ASN A 125 8.75 5.11 -7.33
N ILE A 126 8.72 6.25 -6.65
CA ILE A 126 8.36 7.54 -7.22
C ILE A 126 9.38 8.58 -6.83
N TYR A 127 9.59 9.55 -7.72
CA TYR A 127 10.23 10.81 -7.41
C TYR A 127 9.14 11.88 -7.21
N VAL A 128 9.20 12.63 -6.11
CA VAL A 128 8.23 13.68 -5.81
C VAL A 128 8.68 14.97 -6.51
N VAL A 129 7.95 15.36 -7.55
CA VAL A 129 8.24 16.58 -8.35
C VAL A 129 7.66 17.80 -7.66
N SER A 130 6.43 17.72 -7.16
CA SER A 130 5.82 18.77 -6.35
C SER A 130 4.85 18.19 -5.32
N ASP A 131 4.97 18.66 -4.09
CA ASP A 131 4.09 18.34 -2.97
C ASP A 131 3.81 19.64 -2.20
N PRO A 132 2.80 20.43 -2.61
CA PRO A 132 2.54 21.73 -1.99
C PRO A 132 2.19 21.66 -0.49
N VAL A 133 1.77 20.50 0.00
CA VAL A 133 1.44 20.31 1.43
C VAL A 133 2.69 19.98 2.23
N HIS A 134 3.61 19.23 1.64
CA HIS A 134 4.89 18.85 2.24
C HIS A 134 6.07 19.13 1.29
N PRO A 135 6.46 20.41 1.09
CA PRO A 135 7.54 20.78 0.17
C PRO A 135 8.88 20.10 0.51
N GLU A 136 9.07 19.66 1.76
CA GLU A 136 10.23 18.88 2.18
C GLU A 136 10.38 17.51 1.50
N ASN A 137 9.32 17.02 0.85
CA ASN A 137 9.34 15.78 0.08
C ASN A 137 9.81 16.00 -1.36
N GLU A 138 9.72 17.24 -1.87
CA GLU A 138 10.11 17.55 -3.25
C GLU A 138 11.59 17.23 -3.46
N GLY A 139 11.90 16.55 -4.56
CA GLY A 139 13.25 16.11 -4.86
C GLY A 139 13.65 14.74 -4.30
N LYS A 140 12.78 14.08 -3.52
CA LYS A 140 13.09 12.79 -2.88
C LYS A 140 12.38 11.62 -3.55
N VAL A 141 12.97 10.45 -3.36
CA VAL A 141 12.44 9.16 -3.79
C VAL A 141 11.69 8.48 -2.63
N PHE A 142 10.50 7.95 -2.93
CA PHE A 142 9.69 7.23 -1.97
C PHE A 142 8.96 6.04 -2.60
N LEU A 143 8.45 5.13 -1.76
CA LEU A 143 7.47 4.14 -2.17
C LEU A 143 6.08 4.77 -2.21
N PHE A 144 5.40 4.65 -3.33
CA PHE A 144 4.00 5.05 -3.46
C PHE A 144 3.09 3.83 -3.51
N ARG A 145 2.15 3.77 -2.57
CA ARG A 145 1.12 2.75 -2.52
C ARG A 145 -0.18 3.24 -3.16
N PHE A 146 -0.64 2.55 -4.19
CA PHE A 146 -1.86 2.92 -4.93
C PHE A 146 -2.75 1.72 -5.25
N GLY A 147 -3.99 2.00 -5.66
CA GLY A 147 -4.98 0.98 -6.02
C GLY A 147 -5.20 0.86 -7.53
N LYS A 148 -6.15 0.01 -7.92
CA LYS A 148 -6.47 -0.30 -9.32
C LYS A 148 -6.69 0.95 -10.18
N LYS A 149 -7.39 1.99 -9.71
CA LYS A 149 -7.68 3.19 -10.51
C LYS A 149 -6.43 3.91 -11.04
N ILE A 150 -5.37 3.99 -10.22
CA ILE A 150 -4.11 4.62 -10.66
C ILE A 150 -3.35 3.65 -11.56
N PHE A 151 -3.35 2.36 -11.23
CA PHE A 151 -2.75 1.34 -12.08
C PHE A 151 -3.37 1.31 -13.48
N ASP A 152 -4.69 1.41 -13.59
CA ASP A 152 -5.39 1.48 -14.87
C ASP A 152 -4.91 2.68 -15.70
N LYS A 153 -4.73 3.85 -15.08
CA LYS A 153 -4.17 5.04 -15.75
C LYS A 153 -2.74 4.83 -16.24
N ILE A 154 -1.91 4.10 -15.49
CA ILE A 154 -0.55 3.71 -15.93
C ILE A 154 -0.65 2.82 -17.16
N MET A 155 -1.53 1.82 -17.14
CA MET A 155 -1.72 0.90 -18.27
C MET A 155 -2.29 1.60 -19.49
N GLU A 156 -3.28 2.49 -19.32
CA GLU A 156 -3.86 3.32 -20.38
C GLU A 156 -2.80 4.21 -21.04
N ALA A 157 -1.88 4.78 -20.27
CA ALA A 157 -0.77 5.57 -20.83
C ALA A 157 0.19 4.70 -21.67
N MET A 158 0.45 3.46 -21.25
CA MET A 158 1.33 2.52 -21.97
C MET A 158 0.66 1.86 -23.18
N GLN A 159 -0.66 1.67 -23.12
CA GLN A 159 -1.48 0.98 -24.11
C GLN A 159 -2.75 1.81 -24.36
N PRO A 160 -2.62 2.95 -25.06
CA PRO A 160 -3.75 3.81 -25.36
C PRO A 160 -4.81 3.08 -26.19
N ALA A 161 -6.07 3.49 -26.02
CA ALA A 161 -7.20 2.83 -26.65
C ALA A 161 -7.44 3.27 -28.11
N PHE A 162 -6.86 4.40 -28.52
CA PHE A 162 -7.06 5.03 -29.82
C PHE A 162 -5.73 5.19 -30.57
N GLU A 163 -5.76 5.04 -31.89
CA GLU A 163 -4.55 5.05 -32.74
C GLU A 163 -3.86 6.42 -32.85
N ASP A 164 -4.57 7.50 -32.55
CA ASP A 164 -4.06 8.87 -32.54
C ASP A 164 -3.37 9.26 -31.21
N GLU A 165 -3.49 8.41 -30.19
CA GLU A 165 -2.83 8.60 -28.90
C GLU A 165 -1.43 7.98 -28.90
N VAL A 166 -0.45 8.72 -28.36
CA VAL A 166 0.94 8.26 -28.28
C VAL A 166 1.15 7.48 -27.00
N ALA A 167 1.59 6.22 -27.12
CA ALA A 167 1.96 5.41 -25.98
C ALA A 167 3.17 6.02 -25.25
N ILE A 168 3.04 6.16 -23.93
CA ILE A 168 4.07 6.67 -23.03
C ILE A 168 4.40 5.58 -22.03
N ASN A 169 5.69 5.27 -21.85
CA ASN A 169 6.14 4.46 -20.73
C ASN A 169 6.39 5.37 -19.51
N PRO A 170 5.51 5.42 -18.50
CA PRO A 170 5.62 6.40 -17.41
C PRO A 170 6.87 6.22 -16.54
N PHE A 171 7.48 5.04 -16.61
CA PHE A 171 8.66 4.66 -15.84
C PHE A 171 9.99 4.99 -16.56
N ASP A 172 9.93 5.54 -17.78
CA ASP A 172 11.13 5.92 -18.53
C ASP A 172 11.66 7.29 -18.07
N PHE A 173 12.97 7.39 -17.82
CA PHE A 173 13.60 8.63 -17.37
C PHE A 173 13.60 9.73 -18.44
N TRP A 174 13.72 9.38 -19.72
CA TRP A 174 13.88 10.31 -20.83
C TRP A 174 12.57 10.59 -21.57
N LYS A 175 11.71 9.58 -21.67
CA LYS A 175 10.45 9.63 -22.44
C LYS A 175 9.20 9.34 -21.62
N GLY A 176 9.34 9.18 -20.30
CA GLY A 176 8.17 9.04 -19.43
C GLY A 176 7.43 10.35 -19.23
N ALA A 177 6.52 10.37 -18.26
CA ALA A 177 5.72 11.55 -17.95
C ALA A 177 5.49 11.69 -16.45
N ASN A 178 5.38 12.94 -15.99
CA ASN A 178 4.93 13.21 -14.64
C ASN A 178 3.44 12.87 -14.52
N PHE A 179 3.05 12.42 -13.34
CA PHE A 179 1.68 12.12 -12.98
C PHE A 179 1.14 13.18 -12.03
N LYS A 180 0.10 13.90 -12.48
CA LYS A 180 -0.67 14.82 -11.65
C LYS A 180 -1.65 14.03 -10.82
N LEU A 181 -1.31 13.78 -9.56
CA LEU A 181 -2.20 13.16 -8.60
C LEU A 181 -3.19 14.21 -8.08
N LYS A 182 -4.45 14.05 -8.47
CA LYS A 182 -5.57 14.89 -8.05
C LYS A 182 -6.59 14.05 -7.31
N ILE A 183 -6.72 14.31 -6.01
CA ILE A 183 -7.64 13.60 -5.12
C ILE A 183 -8.81 14.50 -4.80
N ARG A 184 -10.02 13.97 -4.87
CA ARG A 184 -11.24 14.61 -4.37
C ARG A 184 -12.02 13.64 -3.52
N LYS A 185 -12.65 14.13 -2.46
CA LYS A 185 -13.60 13.33 -1.68
C LYS A 185 -14.98 13.37 -2.35
N VAL A 186 -15.46 12.23 -2.82
CA VAL A 186 -16.81 12.04 -3.39
C VAL A 186 -17.49 10.94 -2.59
N ASP A 187 -18.65 11.23 -2.00
CA ASP A 187 -19.43 10.29 -1.17
C ASP A 187 -18.61 9.61 -0.05
N GLY A 188 -17.66 10.33 0.54
CA GLY A 188 -16.82 9.80 1.62
C GLY A 188 -15.53 9.09 1.16
N TYR A 189 -15.37 8.83 -0.14
CA TYR A 189 -14.24 8.09 -0.71
C TYR A 189 -13.30 8.97 -1.52
N TRP A 190 -12.04 8.57 -1.61
CA TRP A 190 -11.06 9.25 -2.47
C TRP A 190 -11.32 8.88 -3.93
N ASN A 191 -11.52 9.89 -4.75
CA ASN A 191 -11.67 9.82 -6.18
C ASN A 191 -10.40 10.36 -6.86
N TYR A 192 -9.93 9.65 -7.89
CA TYR A 192 -8.70 9.97 -8.62
C TYR A 192 -8.97 10.23 -10.11
N ASP A 193 -10.23 10.40 -10.52
CA ASP A 193 -10.60 10.38 -11.94
C ASP A 193 -9.95 11.53 -12.72
N LYS A 194 -9.74 12.66 -12.04
CA LYS A 194 -9.02 13.84 -12.57
C LYS A 194 -7.49 13.72 -12.57
N SER A 195 -6.94 12.63 -12.03
CA SER A 195 -5.49 12.39 -12.09
C SER A 195 -5.10 11.98 -13.51
N GLU A 196 -3.98 12.47 -13.99
CA GLU A 196 -3.58 12.32 -15.40
C GLU A 196 -2.07 12.41 -15.55
N PHE A 197 -1.56 11.87 -16.66
CA PHE A 197 -0.18 12.09 -17.07
C PHE A 197 -0.03 13.43 -17.79
N GLU A 198 1.09 14.09 -17.57
CA GLU A 198 1.53 15.20 -18.40
C GLU A 198 2.02 14.68 -19.76
N THR A 199 2.38 15.61 -20.66
CA THR A 199 3.11 15.26 -21.87
C THR A 199 4.45 14.63 -21.52
N SER A 200 4.93 13.75 -22.40
CA SER A 200 6.25 13.11 -22.26
C SER A 200 7.34 14.16 -22.04
N SER A 201 8.20 13.92 -21.05
CA SER A 201 9.31 14.78 -20.69
C SER A 201 10.45 13.96 -20.09
N VAL A 202 11.68 14.44 -20.29
CA VAL A 202 12.83 13.98 -19.52
C VAL A 202 12.66 14.40 -18.05
N LEU A 203 13.12 13.57 -17.11
CA LEU A 203 13.13 13.90 -15.68
C LEU A 203 14.20 14.96 -15.36
N PHE A 204 15.44 14.74 -15.83
CA PHE A 204 16.54 15.70 -15.78
C PHE A 204 17.37 15.65 -17.06
N ASP A 205 17.88 16.79 -17.50
CA ASP A 205 18.82 16.89 -18.63
C ASP A 205 20.24 16.39 -18.29
N ASP A 206 20.47 15.98 -17.04
CA ASP A 206 21.78 15.64 -16.48
C ASP A 206 21.77 14.17 -16.02
N ASP A 207 22.57 13.34 -16.69
CA ASP A 207 22.66 11.91 -16.44
C ASP A 207 23.17 11.59 -15.03
N ASP A 208 24.05 12.42 -14.44
CA ASP A 208 24.57 12.21 -13.08
C ASP A 208 23.42 12.29 -12.04
N LYS A 209 22.42 13.15 -12.29
CA LYS A 209 21.23 13.25 -11.43
C LYS A 209 20.27 12.08 -11.63
N LEU A 210 20.21 11.55 -12.85
CA LEU A 210 19.42 10.33 -13.11
C LEU A 210 20.03 9.14 -12.38
N GLU A 211 21.36 9.05 -12.34
CA GLU A 211 22.07 8.03 -11.55
C GLU A 211 21.83 8.22 -10.05
N GLU A 212 21.86 9.45 -9.51
CA GLU A 212 21.57 9.70 -8.09
C GLU A 212 20.13 9.31 -7.70
N VAL A 213 19.16 9.50 -8.60
CA VAL A 213 17.76 9.10 -8.35
C VAL A 213 17.55 7.59 -8.44
N TRP A 214 18.34 6.89 -9.27
CA TRP A 214 18.21 5.45 -9.45
C TRP A 214 19.04 4.60 -8.47
N GLY A 215 20.21 5.12 -8.07
CA GLY A 215 21.28 4.43 -7.34
C GLY A 215 21.08 4.28 -5.83
#